data_AF-A0A6S6S9C8-F1
#
_entry.id   AF-A0A6S6S9C8-F1
#
_cell.length_a   1.000
_cell.length_b   1.000
_cell.length_c   1.000
_cell.angle_alpha   90.00
_cell.angle_beta   90.00
_cell.angle_gamma   90.00
#
_symmetry.space_group_name_H-M   'P 1'
#
loop_
_entity.id
_entity.type
_entity.pdbx_description
1 polymer ?
#
loop_
_entity_poly.entity_id
_entity_poly.type
_entity_poly.pdbx_seq_one_letter_code
_entity_poly.pdbx_strand_id
1 'polypeptide(L)'
;MKRRLIKLSVLTALLLSGNVAYAQNDGKEDLTIYQVEKRLDTYTRPITFTPTKAVPINGAISENIITTTQNILNKEAPFLKKGVVKPVGENQFSAWEATSDEGGHGRNQTAPNPLTYYAVGSSSSLLTQVERSIQILGLDVEEVKVESKIFFRWSDTMTDKWTGYTDKVISNILIKSNESSEKIKALKEMAIKAWAVGEGLANKSTIDVGILVNTDDWAGLEARSGKVGSPISKDNGRTITNVTPDLKLQTIEIEKDASVDMHNFPSTLEFSEIAIAESAHDDTRPYMHKVRAKSLTENYETWELYSDDSRGYKGIDKAPTSRDYFTLGTSFCLMSQLTATKGFFYKKGINIKNYRVEHQFNYQQDNFMTPAVNGHLDEVITRVIVTSDAEKESLIKYAKQSLRMCFAGEGIQNETEMETSIYLNGKIVK
;
A
#
# COMPACT_ATOMS: atom_id res chain seq x y z
N MET A 1 12.53 33.88 55.07
CA MET A 1 11.52 32.82 54.84
C MET A 1 10.34 33.41 54.07
N LYS A 2 9.77 32.65 53.13
CA LYS A 2 8.69 32.98 52.15
C LYS A 2 9.16 33.53 50.79
N ARG A 3 9.55 32.59 49.89
CA ARG A 3 9.48 32.78 48.44
C ARG A 3 8.01 32.74 48.01
N ARG A 4 7.51 33.81 47.39
CA ARG A 4 6.22 33.80 46.67
C ARG A 4 6.45 33.18 45.29
N LEU A 5 5.78 32.05 45.02
CA LEU A 5 5.61 31.52 43.67
C LEU A 5 4.72 32.48 42.88
N ILE A 6 5.24 33.04 41.79
CA ILE A 6 4.41 33.61 40.73
C ILE A 6 4.08 32.45 39.80
N LYS A 7 2.83 31.97 39.85
CA LYS A 7 2.28 31.08 38.82
C LYS A 7 2.08 31.92 37.57
N LEU A 8 2.97 31.78 36.60
CA LEU A 8 2.77 32.32 35.26
C LEU A 8 1.86 31.35 34.50
N SER A 9 0.57 31.63 34.53
CA SER A 9 -0.42 30.99 33.66
C SER A 9 -0.16 31.41 32.21
N VAL A 10 0.56 30.56 31.47
CA VAL A 10 0.63 30.62 30.00
C VAL A 10 -0.67 30.02 29.45
N LEU A 11 -1.72 30.82 29.53
CA LEU A 11 -2.88 30.71 28.65
C LEU A 11 -2.57 31.61 27.44
N THR A 12 -2.92 31.16 26.24
CA THR A 12 -2.80 31.84 24.93
C THR A 12 -1.57 31.49 24.06
N ALA A 13 -1.57 30.28 23.49
CA ALA A 13 -0.98 29.98 22.18
C ALA A 13 -1.59 28.70 21.55
N LEU A 14 -2.88 28.46 21.78
CA LEU A 14 -3.63 27.32 21.24
C LEU A 14 -4.70 27.83 20.27
N LEU A 15 -4.25 28.58 19.25
CA LEU A 15 -5.08 29.12 18.16
C LEU A 15 -4.35 29.10 16.81
N LEU A 16 -3.29 28.29 16.65
CA LEU A 16 -2.57 28.15 15.37
C LEU A 16 -2.59 26.72 14.78
N SER A 17 -3.42 25.81 15.31
CA SER A 17 -3.79 24.57 14.59
C SER A 17 -4.82 24.79 13.49
N GLY A 18 -5.31 26.02 13.32
CA GLY A 18 -6.16 26.44 12.22
C GLY A 18 -5.70 27.79 11.70
N ASN A 19 -4.52 27.83 11.08
CA ASN A 19 -4.03 28.85 10.14
C ASN A 19 -2.52 28.65 9.95
N VAL A 20 -2.10 27.49 9.41
CA VAL A 20 -1.06 27.62 8.39
C VAL A 20 -1.80 28.30 7.25
N ALA A 21 -1.55 29.59 7.07
CA ALA A 21 -1.87 30.24 5.82
C ALA A 21 -1.11 29.46 4.74
N TYR A 22 -1.77 28.44 4.18
CA TYR A 22 -1.61 28.10 2.78
C TYR A 22 -1.91 29.42 2.07
N ALA A 23 -0.87 30.21 1.81
CA ALA A 23 -0.94 31.31 0.87
C ALA A 23 -1.08 30.69 -0.53
N GLN A 24 -2.21 30.03 -0.77
CA GLN A 24 -2.73 29.85 -2.11
C GLN A 24 -3.58 31.10 -2.34
N ASN A 25 -3.27 31.81 -3.41
CA ASN A 25 -4.18 32.80 -3.96
C ASN A 25 -5.56 32.14 -4.04
N ASP A 26 -6.58 32.71 -3.38
CA ASP A 26 -8.00 32.38 -3.56
C ASP A 26 -8.50 32.80 -4.97
N GLY A 27 -7.62 32.77 -5.97
CA GLY A 27 -8.03 32.69 -7.36
C GLY A 27 -8.73 31.36 -7.56
N LYS A 28 -9.83 31.37 -8.32
CA LYS A 28 -10.56 30.19 -8.76
C LYS A 28 -9.65 29.24 -9.56
N GLU A 29 -8.73 28.54 -8.91
CA GLU A 29 -8.07 27.39 -9.52
C GLU A 29 -9.12 26.29 -9.65
N ASP A 30 -9.28 25.79 -10.86
CA ASP A 30 -10.18 24.67 -11.15
C ASP A 30 -9.75 23.45 -10.31
N LEU A 31 -10.54 23.16 -9.27
CA LEU A 31 -10.30 22.04 -8.38
C LEU A 31 -10.44 20.73 -9.17
N THR A 32 -9.34 19.96 -9.27
CA THR A 32 -9.38 18.68 -9.97
C THR A 32 -10.18 17.65 -9.16
N ILE A 33 -11.14 16.99 -9.82
CA ILE A 33 -11.93 15.91 -9.24
C ILE A 33 -11.31 14.57 -9.64
N TYR A 34 -10.78 13.85 -8.66
CA TYR A 34 -10.17 12.54 -8.84
C TYR A 34 -11.18 11.41 -8.58
N GLN A 35 -10.97 10.28 -9.24
CA GLN A 35 -11.58 9.00 -8.87
C GLN A 35 -10.67 8.28 -7.87
N VAL A 36 -11.21 7.28 -7.17
CA VAL A 36 -10.38 6.42 -6.32
C VAL A 36 -9.37 5.65 -7.18
N GLU A 37 -9.82 5.15 -8.33
CA GLU A 37 -9.01 4.42 -9.31
C GLU A 37 -9.43 4.82 -10.72
N LYS A 38 -8.46 4.95 -11.61
CA LYS A 38 -8.68 5.32 -13.01
C LYS A 38 -7.60 4.72 -13.90
N ARG A 39 -8.00 4.05 -14.98
CA ARG A 39 -7.09 3.64 -16.04
C ARG A 39 -6.56 4.86 -16.80
N LEU A 40 -5.27 4.85 -17.11
CA LEU A 40 -4.64 5.89 -17.91
C LEU A 40 -4.16 5.33 -19.26
N ASP A 41 -4.40 6.10 -20.32
CA ASP A 41 -3.86 5.80 -21.66
C ASP A 41 -2.34 6.04 -21.74
N THR A 42 -1.85 6.95 -20.90
CA THR A 42 -0.43 7.34 -20.81
C THR A 42 0.00 7.40 -19.35
N TYR A 43 1.28 7.16 -19.09
CA TYR A 43 1.81 7.24 -17.74
C TYR A 43 3.02 8.17 -17.67
N THR A 44 3.11 8.92 -16.57
CA THR A 44 4.32 9.69 -16.26
C THR A 44 5.37 8.74 -15.72
N ARG A 45 6.51 8.68 -16.39
CA ARG A 45 7.65 7.86 -15.97
C ARG A 45 8.32 8.48 -14.73
N PRO A 46 8.93 7.64 -13.87
CA PRO A 46 9.96 8.11 -12.95
C PRO A 46 11.01 8.93 -13.71
N ILE A 47 11.49 10.01 -13.10
CA ILE A 47 12.56 10.83 -13.68
C ILE A 47 13.89 10.68 -12.92
N THR A 48 13.87 10.01 -11.77
CA THR A 48 15.07 9.84 -10.95
C THR A 48 15.84 8.56 -11.29
N PHE A 49 15.26 7.69 -12.12
CA PHE A 49 15.89 6.52 -12.70
C PHE A 49 15.19 6.13 -14.00
N THR A 50 15.87 5.32 -14.82
CA THR A 50 15.23 4.72 -16.00
C THR A 50 14.60 3.40 -15.59
N PRO A 51 13.27 3.22 -15.73
CA PRO A 51 12.64 1.95 -15.45
C PRO A 51 13.25 0.81 -16.26
N THR A 52 13.63 -0.26 -15.59
CA THR A 52 14.21 -1.44 -16.24
C THR A 52 13.24 -2.61 -16.20
N LYS A 53 13.13 -3.31 -17.32
CA LYS A 53 12.54 -4.64 -17.34
C LYS A 53 13.66 -5.63 -17.00
N ALA A 54 13.50 -6.40 -15.94
CA ALA A 54 14.41 -7.49 -15.65
C ALA A 54 14.35 -8.50 -16.81
N VAL A 55 15.51 -8.94 -17.27
CA VAL A 55 15.61 -9.96 -18.33
C VAL A 55 15.37 -11.31 -17.68
N PRO A 56 14.31 -12.04 -18.04
CA PRO A 56 14.05 -13.32 -17.40
C PRO A 56 15.16 -14.32 -17.76
N ILE A 57 15.60 -15.09 -16.78
CA ILE A 57 16.62 -16.14 -16.94
C ILE A 57 15.90 -17.50 -16.89
N ASN A 58 16.32 -18.48 -17.69
CA ASN A 58 15.87 -19.88 -17.61
C ASN A 58 14.33 -20.11 -17.66
N GLY A 59 13.59 -19.32 -18.44
CA GLY A 59 12.13 -19.47 -18.56
C GLY A 59 11.33 -18.89 -17.38
N ALA A 60 11.98 -18.10 -16.53
CA ALA A 60 11.29 -17.27 -15.56
C ALA A 60 10.36 -16.24 -16.23
N ILE A 61 9.43 -15.71 -15.45
CA ILE A 61 8.73 -14.47 -15.79
C ILE A 61 9.14 -13.37 -14.84
N SER A 62 9.32 -12.17 -15.35
CA SER A 62 9.58 -10.98 -14.53
C SER A 62 8.40 -10.03 -14.60
N GLU A 63 8.21 -9.25 -13.54
CA GLU A 63 7.23 -8.20 -13.44
C GLU A 63 7.85 -7.05 -12.67
N ASN A 64 8.24 -6.00 -13.38
CA ASN A 64 8.84 -4.83 -12.78
C ASN A 64 7.76 -3.77 -12.65
N ILE A 65 7.34 -3.48 -11.42
CA ILE A 65 6.27 -2.53 -11.15
C ILE A 65 6.90 -1.20 -10.78
N ILE A 66 6.52 -0.14 -11.49
CA ILE A 66 6.95 1.22 -11.15
C ILE A 66 5.79 2.04 -10.60
N THR A 67 6.11 2.92 -9.66
CA THR A 67 5.18 3.93 -9.17
C THR A 67 5.79 5.31 -9.18
N THR A 68 4.94 6.30 -9.38
CA THR A 68 5.23 7.71 -9.10
C THR A 68 4.09 8.29 -8.28
N THR A 69 4.39 9.10 -7.27
CA THR A 69 3.36 9.68 -6.39
C THR A 69 3.35 11.20 -6.42
N GLN A 70 2.27 11.78 -5.91
CA GLN A 70 2.07 13.22 -5.82
C GLN A 70 1.08 13.54 -4.71
N ASN A 71 1.32 14.62 -3.96
CA ASN A 71 0.33 15.15 -3.01
C ASN A 71 -0.84 15.81 -3.73
N ILE A 72 -2.05 15.60 -3.22
CA ILE A 72 -3.22 16.39 -3.61
C ILE A 72 -3.47 17.40 -2.50
N LEU A 73 -3.43 18.68 -2.84
CA LEU A 73 -3.66 19.76 -1.88
C LEU A 73 -5.15 19.83 -1.56
N ASN A 74 -5.50 19.44 -0.34
CA ASN A 74 -6.86 19.47 0.16
C ASN A 74 -6.87 19.85 1.66
N LYS A 75 -7.59 20.92 2.02
CA LYS A 75 -7.66 21.42 3.40
C LYS A 75 -8.40 20.47 4.34
N GLU A 76 -9.38 19.73 3.82
CA GLU A 76 -10.20 18.78 4.58
C GLU A 76 -9.54 17.39 4.68
N ALA A 77 -8.68 17.04 3.70
CA ALA A 77 -7.97 15.77 3.63
C ALA A 77 -6.46 15.98 3.42
N PRO A 78 -5.69 16.37 4.47
CA PRO A 78 -4.28 16.73 4.33
C PRO A 78 -3.35 15.55 3.98
N PHE A 79 -3.82 14.31 4.10
CA PHE A 79 -3.10 13.10 3.70
C PHE A 79 -3.48 12.60 2.30
N LEU A 80 -4.34 13.34 1.59
CA LEU A 80 -4.78 12.98 0.25
C LEU A 80 -3.61 13.06 -0.74
N LYS A 81 -3.46 11.99 -1.49
CA LYS A 81 -2.36 11.77 -2.42
C LYS A 81 -2.83 10.93 -3.57
N LYS A 82 -2.13 11.00 -4.68
CA LYS A 82 -2.31 10.11 -5.82
C LYS A 82 -1.03 9.44 -6.20
N GLY A 83 -1.15 8.32 -6.88
CA GLY A 83 -0.03 7.58 -7.41
C GLY A 83 -0.42 6.92 -8.71
N VAL A 84 0.54 6.89 -9.62
CA VAL A 84 0.42 6.17 -10.89
C VAL A 84 1.28 4.94 -10.79
N VAL A 85 0.73 3.79 -11.15
CA VAL A 85 1.41 2.49 -11.16
C VAL A 85 1.36 1.89 -12.56
N LYS A 86 2.43 1.20 -12.96
CA LYS A 86 2.50 0.50 -14.24
C LYS A 86 3.52 -0.64 -14.22
N PRO A 87 3.18 -1.82 -14.77
CA PRO A 87 4.17 -2.83 -15.14
C PRO A 87 5.05 -2.40 -16.33
N VAL A 88 6.37 -2.50 -16.19
CA VAL A 88 7.33 -2.08 -17.22
C VAL A 88 7.42 -3.12 -18.34
N GLY A 89 7.22 -2.65 -19.57
CA GLY A 89 7.45 -3.48 -20.77
C GLY A 89 6.44 -4.61 -20.97
N GLU A 90 5.25 -4.49 -20.38
CA GLU A 90 4.11 -5.38 -20.59
C GLU A 90 2.96 -4.64 -21.27
N ASN A 91 2.67 -4.96 -22.53
CA ASN A 91 1.63 -4.28 -23.30
C ASN A 91 0.21 -4.68 -22.89
N GLN A 92 0.06 -5.81 -22.19
CA GLN A 92 -1.22 -6.30 -21.66
C GLN A 92 -1.70 -5.46 -20.46
N PHE A 93 -0.78 -4.85 -19.71
CA PHE A 93 -1.11 -4.14 -18.48
C PHE A 93 -1.09 -2.63 -18.66
N SER A 94 -2.19 -2.02 -18.24
CA SER A 94 -2.41 -0.60 -18.35
C SER A 94 -1.66 0.15 -17.25
N ALA A 95 -1.55 1.47 -17.42
CA ALA A 95 -1.21 2.31 -16.28
C ALA A 95 -2.49 2.63 -15.51
N TRP A 96 -2.36 2.69 -14.18
CA TRP A 96 -3.46 3.00 -13.29
C TRP A 96 -3.09 4.17 -12.39
N GLU A 97 -3.98 5.15 -12.28
CA GLU A 97 -3.94 6.17 -11.23
C GLU A 97 -4.85 5.70 -10.10
N ALA A 98 -4.38 5.81 -8.87
CA ALA A 98 -5.23 5.68 -7.71
C ALA A 98 -4.95 6.78 -6.69
N THR A 99 -5.91 7.00 -5.79
CA THR A 99 -5.81 7.97 -4.69
C THR A 99 -5.81 7.27 -3.34
N SER A 100 -5.23 7.91 -2.34
CA SER A 100 -5.17 7.37 -0.97
C SER A 100 -5.33 8.46 0.08
N ASP A 101 -5.98 8.11 1.19
CA ASP A 101 -6.28 9.01 2.32
C ASP A 101 -6.26 8.24 3.66
N GLU A 102 -5.93 8.91 4.75
CA GLU A 102 -5.85 8.32 6.11
C GLU A 102 -7.09 8.63 6.97
N GLY A 103 -8.14 9.23 6.40
CA GLY A 103 -9.30 9.66 7.19
C GLY A 103 -8.91 10.65 8.30
N GLY A 104 -9.63 10.65 9.43
CA GLY A 104 -9.22 11.37 10.63
C GLY A 104 -10.34 11.59 11.64
N HIS A 105 -10.01 12.18 12.79
CA HIS A 105 -10.98 12.48 13.84
C HIS A 105 -12.12 13.35 13.30
N GLY A 106 -13.33 12.78 13.24
CA GLY A 106 -14.54 13.46 12.76
C GLY A 106 -14.75 13.46 11.24
N ARG A 107 -13.99 12.68 10.45
CA ARG A 107 -14.24 12.49 9.02
C ARG A 107 -13.92 11.07 8.54
N ASN A 108 -14.73 10.58 7.60
CA ASN A 108 -14.46 9.32 6.94
C ASN A 108 -13.35 9.49 5.90
N GLN A 109 -12.76 8.37 5.50
CA GLN A 109 -11.82 8.31 4.40
C GLN A 109 -12.47 8.71 3.08
N THR A 110 -11.76 9.49 2.27
CA THR A 110 -12.20 9.81 0.90
C THR A 110 -11.70 8.81 -0.14
N ALA A 111 -10.68 8.02 0.20
CA ALA A 111 -10.06 6.95 -0.59
C ALA A 111 -9.41 5.92 0.37
N PRO A 112 -9.09 4.70 -0.07
CA PRO A 112 -8.43 3.70 0.77
C PRO A 112 -7.11 4.24 1.35
N ASN A 113 -6.80 3.86 2.59
CA ASN A 113 -5.48 4.17 3.17
C ASN A 113 -4.39 3.32 2.50
N PRO A 114 -3.12 3.70 2.65
CA PRO A 114 -2.02 3.02 1.98
C PRO A 114 -1.94 1.53 2.30
N LEU A 115 -2.20 1.18 3.56
CA LEU A 115 -2.02 -0.19 4.03
C LEU A 115 -3.21 -1.09 3.63
N THR A 116 -4.37 -0.52 3.31
CA THR A 116 -5.45 -1.25 2.63
C THR A 116 -5.01 -1.70 1.23
N TYR A 117 -4.39 -0.84 0.41
CA TYR A 117 -3.81 -1.27 -0.88
C TYR A 117 -2.72 -2.33 -0.71
N TYR A 118 -1.88 -2.18 0.32
CA TYR A 118 -0.85 -3.15 0.67
C TYR A 118 -1.44 -4.53 1.00
N ALA A 119 -2.49 -4.57 1.84
CA ALA A 119 -3.20 -5.79 2.21
C ALA A 119 -3.95 -6.43 1.02
N VAL A 120 -4.55 -5.61 0.15
CA VAL A 120 -5.19 -6.06 -1.10
C VAL A 120 -4.18 -6.75 -2.00
N GLY A 121 -3.05 -6.10 -2.26
CA GLY A 121 -2.00 -6.66 -3.10
C GLY A 121 -1.40 -7.93 -2.53
N SER A 122 -1.13 -7.97 -1.22
CA SER A 122 -0.57 -9.13 -0.52
C SER A 122 -1.50 -10.36 -0.60
N SER A 123 -2.76 -10.20 -0.18
CA SER A 123 -3.75 -11.30 -0.14
C SER A 123 -4.13 -11.80 -1.53
N SER A 124 -4.34 -10.89 -2.50
CA SER A 124 -4.66 -11.26 -3.86
C SER A 124 -3.49 -11.95 -4.56
N SER A 125 -2.26 -11.51 -4.32
CA SER A 125 -1.06 -12.13 -4.90
C SER A 125 -0.90 -13.59 -4.44
N LEU A 126 -1.22 -13.87 -3.17
CA LEU A 126 -1.26 -15.24 -2.65
C LEU A 126 -2.38 -16.05 -3.30
N LEU A 127 -3.60 -15.50 -3.39
CA LEU A 127 -4.73 -16.19 -4.04
C LEU A 127 -4.39 -16.59 -5.48
N THR A 128 -3.78 -15.69 -6.25
CA THR A 128 -3.28 -15.98 -7.60
C THR A 128 -2.35 -17.21 -7.62
N GLN A 129 -1.46 -17.33 -6.64
CA GLN A 129 -0.56 -18.49 -6.58
C GLN A 129 -1.27 -19.77 -6.17
N VAL A 130 -2.27 -19.68 -5.29
CA VAL A 130 -3.10 -20.83 -4.92
C VAL A 130 -3.87 -21.34 -6.14
N GLU A 131 -4.54 -20.47 -6.89
CA GLU A 131 -5.31 -20.85 -8.08
C GLU A 131 -4.42 -21.42 -9.20
N ARG A 132 -3.25 -20.83 -9.43
CA ARG A 132 -2.26 -21.41 -10.37
C ARG A 132 -1.77 -22.76 -9.91
N SER A 133 -1.51 -22.94 -8.61
CA SER A 133 -1.05 -24.21 -8.05
C SER A 133 -2.14 -25.30 -8.12
N ILE A 134 -3.42 -24.94 -7.93
CA ILE A 134 -4.57 -25.83 -8.19
C ILE A 134 -4.53 -26.36 -9.62
N GLN A 135 -4.30 -25.48 -10.59
CA GLN A 135 -4.18 -25.86 -12.01
C GLN A 135 -2.97 -26.76 -12.27
N ILE A 136 -1.78 -26.39 -11.77
CA ILE A 136 -0.54 -27.15 -11.96
C ILE A 136 -0.66 -28.57 -11.39
N LEU A 137 -1.31 -28.70 -10.24
CA LEU A 137 -1.51 -29.99 -9.55
C LEU A 137 -2.73 -30.77 -10.06
N GLY A 138 -3.55 -30.19 -10.94
CA GLY A 138 -4.76 -30.81 -11.47
C GLY A 138 -5.78 -31.15 -10.38
N LEU A 139 -5.99 -30.22 -9.44
CA LEU A 139 -6.89 -30.42 -8.29
C LEU A 139 -8.32 -30.02 -8.62
N ASP A 140 -9.28 -30.81 -8.14
CA ASP A 140 -10.71 -30.47 -8.20
C ASP A 140 -11.13 -29.65 -6.97
N VAL A 141 -11.10 -28.32 -7.11
CA VAL A 141 -11.44 -27.36 -6.06
C VAL A 141 -12.70 -26.59 -6.44
N GLU A 142 -13.70 -26.60 -5.54
CA GLU A 142 -14.97 -25.91 -5.74
C GLU A 142 -14.86 -24.41 -5.44
N GLU A 143 -14.20 -24.07 -4.33
CA GLU A 143 -14.07 -22.69 -3.87
C GLU A 143 -12.71 -22.51 -3.18
N VAL A 144 -12.09 -21.36 -3.42
CA VAL A 144 -10.89 -20.93 -2.73
C VAL A 144 -10.94 -19.44 -2.43
N LYS A 145 -10.44 -19.07 -1.25
CA LYS A 145 -10.23 -17.68 -0.86
C LYS A 145 -9.07 -17.53 0.12
N VAL A 146 -8.61 -16.30 0.28
CA VAL A 146 -7.55 -15.95 1.24
C VAL A 146 -8.09 -14.91 2.21
N GLU A 147 -7.99 -15.20 3.51
CA GLU A 147 -8.18 -14.22 4.58
C GLU A 147 -6.80 -13.81 5.10
N SER A 148 -6.55 -12.51 5.28
CA SER A 148 -5.27 -12.03 5.79
C SER A 148 -5.43 -10.97 6.86
N LYS A 149 -4.45 -10.91 7.77
CA LYS A 149 -4.28 -9.84 8.76
C LYS A 149 -2.81 -9.44 8.84
N ILE A 150 -2.54 -8.15 8.75
CA ILE A 150 -1.18 -7.59 8.84
C ILE A 150 -1.10 -6.67 10.04
N PHE A 151 -0.13 -6.89 10.91
CA PHE A 151 0.03 -6.17 12.17
C PHE A 151 1.08 -5.06 12.02
N PHE A 152 0.72 -3.86 12.47
CA PHE A 152 1.56 -2.69 12.36
C PHE A 152 1.71 -1.99 13.70
N ARG A 153 2.89 -1.39 13.90
CA ARG A 153 3.18 -0.65 15.12
C ARG A 153 4.07 0.56 14.86
N TRP A 154 3.75 1.68 15.49
CA TRP A 154 4.70 2.78 15.70
C TRP A 154 5.33 2.68 17.09
N SER A 155 6.60 3.05 17.20
CA SER A 155 7.26 3.35 18.47
C SER A 155 7.81 4.77 18.49
N ASP A 156 7.99 5.32 19.69
CA ASP A 156 8.62 6.60 19.95
C ASP A 156 8.03 7.75 19.12
N THR A 157 6.69 7.76 18.98
CA THR A 157 5.97 8.74 18.15
C THR A 157 6.34 10.18 18.53
N MET A 158 6.43 11.05 17.53
CA MET A 158 6.79 12.47 17.71
C MET A 158 8.19 12.72 18.32
N THR A 159 9.11 11.76 18.19
CA THR A 159 10.53 11.92 18.58
C THR A 159 11.48 11.67 17.41
N ASP A 160 12.77 11.95 17.61
CA ASP A 160 13.84 11.63 16.65
C ASP A 160 14.13 10.13 16.53
N LYS A 161 13.44 9.28 17.29
CA LYS A 161 13.51 7.82 17.23
C LYS A 161 12.24 7.18 16.66
N TRP A 162 11.26 7.99 16.23
CA TRP A 162 9.99 7.49 15.71
C TRP A 162 10.23 6.46 14.59
N THR A 163 9.69 5.27 14.77
CA THR A 163 9.88 4.13 13.86
C THR A 163 8.55 3.41 13.63
N GLY A 164 8.35 2.90 12.43
CA GLY A 164 7.21 2.05 12.07
C GLY A 164 7.67 0.62 11.80
N TYR A 165 6.82 -0.34 12.11
CA TYR A 165 7.09 -1.76 12.01
C TYR A 165 5.91 -2.49 11.36
N THR A 166 6.20 -3.47 10.52
CA THR A 166 5.30 -4.56 10.16
C THR A 166 5.67 -5.75 11.03
N ASP A 167 4.95 -5.96 12.12
CA ASP A 167 5.35 -6.95 13.12
C ASP A 167 5.04 -8.39 12.65
N LYS A 168 3.92 -8.59 11.95
CA LYS A 168 3.46 -9.94 11.54
C LYS A 168 2.48 -9.91 10.37
N VAL A 169 2.47 -10.97 9.56
CA VAL A 169 1.45 -11.26 8.54
C VAL A 169 0.85 -12.64 8.80
N ILE A 170 -0.47 -12.69 8.97
CA ILE A 170 -1.25 -13.95 8.99
C ILE A 170 -1.99 -14.07 7.65
N SER A 171 -1.89 -15.22 7.01
CA SER A 171 -2.62 -15.55 5.77
C SER A 171 -3.25 -16.95 5.88
N ASN A 172 -4.57 -17.02 5.81
CA ASN A 172 -5.32 -18.25 5.87
C ASN A 172 -5.93 -18.54 4.50
N ILE A 173 -5.53 -19.66 3.91
CA ILE A 173 -6.07 -20.17 2.64
C ILE A 173 -7.25 -21.09 2.98
N LEU A 174 -8.45 -20.75 2.52
CA LEU A 174 -9.66 -21.52 2.77
C LEU A 174 -10.08 -22.22 1.49
N ILE A 175 -10.21 -23.55 1.54
CA ILE A 175 -10.53 -24.40 0.39
C ILE A 175 -11.76 -25.26 0.68
N LYS A 176 -12.65 -25.31 -0.30
CA LYS A 176 -13.73 -26.29 -0.39
C LYS A 176 -13.42 -27.27 -1.52
N SER A 177 -13.24 -28.55 -1.17
CA SER A 177 -12.81 -29.58 -2.13
C SER A 177 -13.00 -30.98 -1.56
N ASN A 178 -13.08 -31.98 -2.44
CA ASN A 178 -13.03 -33.41 -2.10
C ASN A 178 -11.62 -34.00 -2.19
N GLU A 179 -10.61 -33.19 -2.51
CA GLU A 179 -9.21 -33.62 -2.57
C GLU A 179 -8.67 -34.02 -1.20
N SER A 180 -7.65 -34.89 -1.20
CA SER A 180 -7.06 -35.35 0.05
C SER A 180 -6.25 -34.26 0.76
N SER A 181 -6.15 -34.36 2.08
CA SER A 181 -5.32 -33.45 2.89
C SER A 181 -3.88 -33.36 2.39
N GLU A 182 -3.29 -34.46 1.91
CA GLU A 182 -1.92 -34.51 1.39
C GLU A 182 -1.76 -33.65 0.14
N LYS A 183 -2.72 -33.70 -0.80
CA LYS A 183 -2.72 -32.84 -1.98
C LYS A 183 -2.89 -31.37 -1.61
N ILE A 184 -3.72 -31.08 -0.61
CA ILE A 184 -3.91 -29.70 -0.11
C ILE A 184 -2.65 -29.18 0.60
N LYS A 185 -1.88 -30.02 1.29
CA LYS A 185 -0.56 -29.62 1.82
C LYS A 185 0.42 -29.28 0.68
N ALA A 186 0.50 -30.12 -0.34
CA ALA A 186 1.35 -29.87 -1.50
C ALA A 186 0.96 -28.57 -2.21
N LEU A 187 -0.34 -28.29 -2.32
CA LEU A 187 -0.88 -27.03 -2.82
C LEU A 187 -0.38 -25.83 -2.01
N LYS A 188 -0.50 -25.87 -0.67
CA LYS A 188 0.00 -24.81 0.21
C LYS A 188 1.49 -24.55 0.01
N GLU A 189 2.30 -25.61 0.02
CA GLU A 189 3.76 -25.50 -0.13
C GLU A 189 4.14 -24.87 -1.47
N MET A 190 3.48 -25.25 -2.56
CA MET A 190 3.71 -24.68 -3.89
C MET A 190 3.28 -23.21 -3.95
N ALA A 191 2.09 -22.88 -3.44
CA ALA A 191 1.56 -21.52 -3.47
C ALA A 191 2.45 -20.55 -2.68
N ILE A 192 2.92 -20.94 -1.49
CA ILE A 192 3.83 -20.12 -0.67
C ILE A 192 5.17 -19.91 -1.39
N LYS A 193 5.75 -20.96 -1.98
CA LYS A 193 7.00 -20.84 -2.75
C LYS A 193 6.84 -19.90 -3.95
N ALA A 194 5.71 -19.93 -4.64
CA ALA A 194 5.44 -19.06 -5.78
C ALA A 194 5.15 -17.59 -5.39
N TRP A 195 4.87 -17.31 -4.12
CA TRP A 195 4.34 -16.03 -3.65
C TRP A 195 5.46 -15.00 -3.46
N ALA A 196 5.87 -14.36 -4.55
CA ALA A 196 6.94 -13.34 -4.56
C ALA A 196 6.75 -12.19 -3.55
N VAL A 197 5.50 -11.76 -3.32
CA VAL A 197 5.20 -10.74 -2.31
C VAL A 197 5.45 -11.26 -0.89
N GLY A 198 5.05 -12.51 -0.62
CA GLY A 198 5.32 -13.17 0.66
C GLY A 198 6.81 -13.44 0.87
N GLU A 199 7.54 -13.77 -0.20
CA GLU A 199 8.98 -13.94 -0.16
C GLU A 199 9.69 -12.64 0.24
N GLY A 200 9.35 -11.52 -0.40
CA GLY A 200 9.91 -10.20 -0.05
C GLY A 200 9.53 -9.69 1.34
N LEU A 201 8.45 -10.21 1.94
CA LEU A 201 8.05 -9.95 3.33
C LEU A 201 8.79 -10.85 4.33
N ALA A 202 8.97 -12.13 3.98
CA ALA A 202 9.58 -13.14 4.83
C ALA A 202 11.10 -12.96 4.96
N ASN A 203 11.73 -12.35 3.96
CA ASN A 203 13.18 -12.24 3.82
C ASN A 203 13.63 -10.78 3.75
N LYS A 204 14.89 -10.53 4.11
CA LYS A 204 15.50 -9.20 3.93
C LYS A 204 15.67 -8.91 2.44
N SER A 205 14.99 -7.88 1.94
CA SER A 205 15.18 -7.40 0.58
C SER A 205 16.23 -6.28 0.53
N THR A 206 17.02 -6.24 -0.55
CA THR A 206 17.92 -5.11 -0.79
C THR A 206 17.11 -3.93 -1.35
N ILE A 207 17.18 -2.79 -0.66
CA ILE A 207 16.54 -1.55 -1.09
C ILE A 207 17.60 -0.52 -1.46
N ASP A 208 17.67 -0.16 -2.74
CA ASP A 208 18.47 0.97 -3.21
C ASP A 208 17.71 2.28 -2.95
N VAL A 209 18.16 3.03 -1.94
CA VAL A 209 17.51 4.28 -1.51
C VAL A 209 18.31 5.51 -1.97
N GLY A 210 17.66 6.38 -2.74
CA GLY A 210 18.16 7.71 -3.09
C GLY A 210 17.28 8.83 -2.51
N ILE A 211 17.92 9.86 -1.96
CA ILE A 211 17.23 11.09 -1.50
C ILE A 211 17.70 12.25 -2.37
N LEU A 212 16.76 12.88 -3.07
CA LEU A 212 17.00 14.00 -3.94
C LEU A 212 16.39 15.26 -3.34
N VAL A 213 17.18 16.33 -3.29
CA VAL A 213 16.81 17.60 -2.64
C VAL A 213 16.86 18.72 -3.66
N ASN A 214 15.77 19.49 -3.78
CA ASN A 214 15.65 20.66 -4.64
C ASN A 214 16.09 20.38 -6.08
N THR A 215 15.57 19.30 -6.68
CA THR A 215 15.81 19.00 -8.09
C THR A 215 14.97 19.92 -8.99
N ASP A 216 15.55 20.34 -10.11
CA ASP A 216 14.92 21.30 -11.03
C ASP A 216 13.83 20.67 -11.91
N ASP A 217 13.87 19.35 -12.12
CA ASP A 217 12.87 18.63 -12.90
C ASP A 217 11.84 17.95 -11.98
N TRP A 218 10.56 18.30 -12.17
CA TRP A 218 9.41 17.69 -11.50
C TRP A 218 8.49 16.94 -12.47
N ALA A 219 8.75 16.97 -13.78
CA ALA A 219 7.93 16.34 -14.82
C ALA A 219 6.40 16.61 -14.68
N GLY A 220 6.03 17.79 -14.20
CA GLY A 220 4.63 18.17 -13.97
C GLY A 220 3.94 17.50 -12.77
N LEU A 221 4.67 16.76 -11.94
CA LEU A 221 4.19 16.06 -10.73
C LEU A 221 4.28 16.94 -9.46
N GLU A 222 4.14 18.26 -9.61
CA GLU A 222 4.03 19.17 -8.46
C GLU A 222 2.68 19.00 -7.75
N ALA A 223 2.58 19.27 -6.45
CA ALA A 223 1.31 19.15 -5.74
C ALA A 223 0.22 20.03 -6.36
N ARG A 224 -1.00 19.51 -6.50
CA ARG A 224 -2.13 20.23 -7.12
C ARG A 224 -3.38 20.17 -6.25
N SER A 225 -4.16 21.24 -6.26
CA SER A 225 -5.46 21.32 -5.60
C SER A 225 -6.43 20.26 -6.13
N GLY A 226 -7.13 19.56 -5.25
CA GLY A 226 -8.07 18.54 -5.68
C GLY A 226 -8.83 17.84 -4.57
N LYS A 227 -9.80 17.01 -4.97
CA LYS A 227 -10.55 16.11 -4.06
C LYS A 227 -10.96 14.84 -4.78
N VAL A 228 -11.32 13.81 -4.02
CA VAL A 228 -11.99 12.62 -4.55
C VAL A 228 -13.49 12.94 -4.67
N GLY A 229 -14.06 12.71 -5.86
CA GLY A 229 -15.45 13.06 -6.15
C GLY A 229 -16.47 12.04 -5.65
N SER A 230 -16.08 10.76 -5.58
CA SER A 230 -16.95 9.63 -5.27
C SER A 230 -16.10 8.48 -4.74
N PRO A 231 -16.59 7.70 -3.75
CA PRO A 231 -15.93 6.47 -3.32
C PRO A 231 -16.03 5.35 -4.39
N ILE A 232 -16.90 5.54 -5.38
CA ILE A 232 -17.11 4.59 -6.48
C ILE A 232 -16.25 5.01 -7.69
N SER A 233 -15.43 4.08 -8.16
CA SER A 233 -14.70 4.18 -9.44
C SER A 233 -15.24 3.17 -10.45
N LYS A 234 -15.32 3.58 -11.72
CA LYS A 234 -15.76 2.72 -12.81
C LYS A 234 -14.78 2.74 -13.96
N ASP A 235 -14.46 1.56 -14.49
CA ASP A 235 -13.68 1.40 -15.72
C ASP A 235 -14.46 0.49 -16.67
N ASN A 236 -14.63 0.93 -17.92
CA ASN A 236 -15.37 0.19 -18.96
C ASN A 236 -16.76 -0.30 -18.51
N GLY A 237 -17.46 0.51 -17.70
CA GLY A 237 -18.80 0.20 -17.17
C GLY A 237 -18.83 -0.69 -15.93
N ARG A 238 -17.70 -1.30 -15.53
CA ARG A 238 -17.55 -2.10 -14.30
C ARG A 238 -17.17 -1.21 -13.13
N THR A 239 -17.77 -1.44 -11.96
CA THR A 239 -17.26 -0.88 -10.69
C THR A 239 -15.97 -1.61 -10.31
N ILE A 240 -14.88 -0.86 -10.15
CA ILE A 240 -13.56 -1.40 -9.76
C ILE A 240 -13.17 -1.01 -8.34
N THR A 241 -13.83 0.00 -7.77
CA THR A 241 -13.67 0.39 -6.37
C THR A 241 -14.98 0.88 -5.80
N ASN A 242 -15.28 0.54 -4.54
CA ASN A 242 -16.35 1.15 -3.75
C ASN A 242 -16.17 0.89 -2.24
N VAL A 243 -16.93 1.62 -1.42
CA VAL A 243 -17.10 1.28 0.00
C VAL A 243 -18.17 0.20 0.15
N THR A 244 -17.95 -0.73 1.10
CA THR A 244 -18.86 -1.84 1.42
C THR A 244 -19.06 -1.96 2.93
N PRO A 245 -20.04 -2.76 3.41
CA PRO A 245 -20.14 -3.11 4.83
C PRO A 245 -18.87 -3.78 5.37
N ASP A 246 -18.72 -3.76 6.70
CA ASP A 246 -17.60 -4.38 7.42
C ASP A 246 -17.40 -5.86 7.07
N LEU A 247 -16.12 -6.26 7.06
CA LEU A 247 -15.72 -7.64 6.80
C LEU A 247 -16.19 -8.60 7.90
N LYS A 248 -16.44 -9.85 7.49
CA LYS A 248 -16.55 -11.00 8.38
C LYS A 248 -15.57 -12.05 7.91
N LEU A 249 -14.56 -12.33 8.74
CA LEU A 249 -13.57 -13.39 8.50
C LEU A 249 -14.00 -14.66 9.23
N GLN A 250 -13.72 -15.82 8.65
CA GLN A 250 -14.08 -17.13 9.19
C GLN A 250 -13.01 -17.67 10.13
N THR A 251 -11.74 -17.32 9.88
CA THR A 251 -10.58 -17.94 10.54
C THR A 251 -9.72 -16.96 11.32
N ILE A 252 -9.96 -15.66 11.16
CA ILE A 252 -9.22 -14.60 11.82
C ILE A 252 -10.17 -13.82 12.72
N GLU A 253 -9.78 -13.65 13.99
CA GLU A 253 -10.50 -12.79 14.92
C GLU A 253 -10.29 -11.31 14.55
N ILE A 254 -11.41 -10.60 14.38
CA ILE A 254 -11.43 -9.16 14.13
C ILE A 254 -11.47 -8.45 15.48
N GLU A 255 -10.41 -7.72 15.77
CA GLU A 255 -10.30 -6.90 16.98
C GLU A 255 -11.11 -5.61 16.84
N LYS A 256 -11.24 -4.87 17.94
CA LYS A 256 -11.83 -3.53 17.90
C LYS A 256 -10.91 -2.58 17.16
N ASP A 257 -11.50 -1.63 16.45
CA ASP A 257 -10.78 -0.55 15.79
C ASP A 257 -9.91 0.23 16.80
N ALA A 258 -8.66 0.48 16.43
CA ALA A 258 -7.75 1.28 17.22
C ALA A 258 -8.21 2.74 17.25
N SER A 259 -8.37 3.31 18.45
CA SER A 259 -8.69 4.72 18.63
C SER A 259 -7.41 5.56 18.56
N VAL A 260 -7.36 6.49 17.61
CA VAL A 260 -6.22 7.39 17.42
C VAL A 260 -6.66 8.82 17.63
N ASP A 261 -6.24 9.40 18.76
CA ASP A 261 -6.34 10.84 18.96
C ASP A 261 -5.18 11.54 18.26
N MET A 262 -5.47 12.15 17.10
CA MET A 262 -4.50 12.90 16.32
C MET A 262 -3.95 14.14 17.06
N HIS A 263 -4.58 14.58 18.15
CA HIS A 263 -4.08 15.65 19.03
C HIS A 263 -3.13 15.14 20.11
N ASN A 264 -3.23 13.86 20.47
CA ASN A 264 -2.43 13.24 21.52
C ASN A 264 -2.00 11.83 21.10
N PHE A 265 -1.00 11.77 20.22
CA PHE A 265 -0.44 10.50 19.77
C PHE A 265 0.14 9.72 20.95
N PRO A 266 -0.28 8.45 21.15
CA PRO A 266 0.37 7.59 22.13
C PRO A 266 1.81 7.33 21.69
N SER A 267 2.72 7.11 22.65
CA SER A 267 4.13 6.83 22.35
C SER A 267 4.30 5.58 21.48
N THR A 268 3.36 4.64 21.62
CA THR A 268 3.23 3.43 20.81
C THR A 268 1.81 3.36 20.28
N LEU A 269 1.66 3.07 18.99
CA LEU A 269 0.36 2.81 18.37
C LEU A 269 0.43 1.44 17.69
N GLU A 270 -0.52 0.58 17.97
CA GLU A 270 -0.66 -0.74 17.34
C GLU A 270 -2.02 -0.81 16.65
N PHE A 271 -2.04 -1.36 15.44
CA PHE A 271 -3.25 -1.57 14.66
C PHE A 271 -3.01 -2.66 13.62
N SER A 272 -4.04 -3.06 12.90
CA SER A 272 -3.90 -4.06 11.84
C SER A 272 -4.76 -3.75 10.63
N GLU A 273 -4.35 -4.26 9.48
CA GLU A 273 -5.19 -4.31 8.27
C GLU A 273 -5.70 -5.72 8.08
N ILE A 274 -6.97 -5.85 7.72
CA ILE A 274 -7.58 -7.13 7.37
C ILE A 274 -8.03 -7.12 5.92
N ALA A 275 -7.97 -8.28 5.26
CA ALA A 275 -8.48 -8.45 3.91
C ALA A 275 -9.06 -9.84 3.67
N ILE A 276 -9.98 -9.92 2.71
CA ILE A 276 -10.49 -11.15 2.12
C ILE A 276 -10.40 -11.03 0.59
N ALA A 277 -9.63 -11.91 -0.03
CA ALA A 277 -9.52 -12.03 -1.48
C ALA A 277 -10.29 -13.27 -1.95
N GLU A 278 -11.16 -13.09 -2.93
CA GLU A 278 -12.02 -14.13 -3.50
C GLU A 278 -11.99 -14.01 -5.03
N SER A 279 -12.23 -15.12 -5.76
CA SER A 279 -12.42 -15.04 -7.21
C SER A 279 -13.58 -14.10 -7.55
N ALA A 280 -13.39 -13.26 -8.57
CA ALA A 280 -14.47 -12.44 -9.12
C ALA A 280 -15.32 -13.21 -10.14
N HIS A 281 -14.99 -14.48 -10.42
CA HIS A 281 -15.67 -15.36 -11.38
C HIS A 281 -15.84 -14.70 -12.77
N ASP A 282 -14.78 -14.07 -13.27
CA ASP A 282 -14.79 -13.48 -14.61
C ASP A 282 -14.32 -14.51 -15.65
N ASP A 283 -15.23 -14.91 -16.54
CA ASP A 283 -14.99 -15.96 -17.55
C ASP A 283 -13.80 -15.70 -18.48
N THR A 284 -13.40 -14.43 -18.64
CA THR A 284 -12.29 -14.03 -19.51
C THR A 284 -11.02 -13.70 -18.76
N ARG A 285 -11.11 -13.57 -17.43
CA ARG A 285 -10.04 -13.16 -16.51
C ARG A 285 -10.07 -14.09 -15.28
N PRO A 286 -9.53 -15.32 -15.41
CA PRO A 286 -9.67 -16.32 -14.35
C PRO A 286 -8.93 -15.96 -13.05
N TYR A 287 -7.92 -15.08 -13.11
CA TYR A 287 -7.22 -14.55 -11.93
C TYR A 287 -7.67 -13.11 -11.63
N MET A 288 -8.93 -12.79 -11.95
CA MET A 288 -9.59 -11.59 -11.47
C MET A 288 -10.08 -11.84 -10.06
N HIS A 289 -9.64 -11.03 -9.10
CA HIS A 289 -10.08 -11.14 -7.72
C HIS A 289 -10.94 -9.95 -7.34
N LYS A 290 -11.92 -10.22 -6.48
CA LYS A 290 -12.62 -9.22 -5.68
C LYS A 290 -12.00 -9.27 -4.30
N VAL A 291 -11.50 -8.13 -3.83
CA VAL A 291 -10.81 -8.04 -2.56
C VAL A 291 -11.51 -7.00 -1.71
N ARG A 292 -11.93 -7.38 -0.51
CA ARG A 292 -12.40 -6.43 0.51
C ARG A 292 -11.33 -6.28 1.55
N ALA A 293 -11.06 -5.05 1.98
CA ALA A 293 -10.04 -4.76 2.98
C ALA A 293 -10.41 -3.54 3.83
N LYS A 294 -9.92 -3.54 5.07
CA LYS A 294 -10.16 -2.48 6.07
C LYS A 294 -8.97 -2.39 7.03
N SER A 295 -8.62 -1.16 7.40
CA SER A 295 -7.82 -0.88 8.59
C SER A 295 -8.68 -0.98 9.84
N LEU A 296 -8.24 -1.73 10.85
CA LEU A 296 -8.87 -1.75 12.16
C LEU A 296 -8.47 -0.50 12.95
N THR A 297 -8.95 0.65 12.46
CA THR A 297 -8.71 2.00 12.98
C THR A 297 -10.03 2.78 12.93
N GLU A 298 -10.35 3.56 13.97
CA GLU A 298 -11.64 4.24 14.05
C GLU A 298 -11.89 5.18 12.86
N ASN A 299 -13.10 5.16 12.32
CA ASN A 299 -13.55 5.95 11.15
C ASN A 299 -12.94 5.54 9.80
N TYR A 300 -12.32 4.36 9.73
CA TYR A 300 -11.88 3.76 8.46
C TYR A 300 -12.99 2.90 7.87
N GLU A 301 -13.17 3.02 6.56
CA GLU A 301 -14.20 2.33 5.80
C GLU A 301 -13.68 0.97 5.32
N THR A 302 -14.59 0.03 5.06
CA THR A 302 -14.24 -1.16 4.30
C THR A 302 -14.32 -0.86 2.81
N TRP A 303 -13.23 -1.14 2.09
CA TRP A 303 -13.13 -0.93 0.66
C TRP A 303 -13.18 -2.25 -0.09
N GLU A 304 -13.96 -2.31 -1.16
CA GLU A 304 -13.89 -3.36 -2.19
C GLU A 304 -13.09 -2.84 -3.38
N LEU A 305 -12.06 -3.59 -3.76
CA LEU A 305 -11.19 -3.37 -4.90
C LEU A 305 -11.17 -4.62 -5.77
N TYR A 306 -10.76 -4.48 -7.02
CA TYR A 306 -10.57 -5.62 -7.91
C TYR A 306 -9.13 -5.67 -8.41
N SER A 307 -8.55 -6.87 -8.48
CA SER A 307 -7.25 -7.09 -9.11
C SER A 307 -7.36 -8.02 -10.31
N ASP A 308 -6.49 -7.87 -11.31
CA ASP A 308 -6.44 -8.74 -12.49
C ASP A 308 -5.01 -9.26 -12.77
N ASP A 309 -4.69 -10.45 -12.24
CA ASP A 309 -3.40 -11.11 -12.45
C ASP A 309 -3.41 -12.07 -13.66
N SER A 310 -4.37 -11.91 -14.59
CA SER A 310 -4.60 -12.79 -15.74
C SER A 310 -3.57 -12.62 -16.86
N ARG A 311 -2.29 -12.58 -16.53
CA ARG A 311 -1.16 -12.56 -17.47
C ARG A 311 -1.28 -13.69 -18.50
N GLY A 312 -1.08 -13.35 -19.78
CA GLY A 312 -1.15 -14.30 -20.89
C GLY A 312 -2.56 -14.54 -21.43
N TYR A 313 -3.60 -13.98 -20.81
CA TYR A 313 -4.97 -14.02 -21.31
C TYR A 313 -5.27 -12.84 -22.23
N LYS A 314 -6.06 -13.10 -23.28
CA LYS A 314 -6.37 -12.13 -24.35
C LYS A 314 -6.99 -10.83 -23.82
N GLY A 315 -6.55 -9.69 -24.38
CA GLY A 315 -7.10 -8.35 -24.10
C GLY A 315 -6.29 -7.60 -23.03
N ILE A 316 -6.68 -6.35 -22.73
CA ILE A 316 -6.08 -5.54 -21.66
C ILE A 316 -6.65 -5.90 -20.29
N ASP A 317 -5.82 -5.86 -19.26
CA ASP A 317 -6.20 -5.99 -17.84
C ASP A 317 -7.50 -5.25 -17.50
N LYS A 318 -8.36 -5.80 -16.66
CA LYS A 318 -9.64 -5.16 -16.27
C LYS A 318 -9.55 -4.32 -14.99
N ALA A 319 -8.47 -4.48 -14.22
CA ALA A 319 -8.15 -3.73 -13.02
C ALA A 319 -6.62 -3.78 -12.77
N PRO A 320 -6.05 -3.03 -11.81
CA PRO A 320 -4.64 -3.17 -11.43
C PRO A 320 -4.27 -4.61 -11.04
N THR A 321 -3.01 -5.00 -11.20
CA THR A 321 -2.54 -6.30 -10.70
C THR A 321 -2.41 -6.31 -9.18
N SER A 322 -2.32 -7.49 -8.56
CA SER A 322 -2.03 -7.58 -7.12
C SER A 322 -0.69 -6.94 -6.76
N ARG A 323 0.31 -7.04 -7.64
CA ARG A 323 1.64 -6.44 -7.44
C ARG A 323 1.62 -4.92 -7.65
N ASP A 324 0.74 -4.41 -8.52
CA ASP A 324 0.47 -2.97 -8.61
C ASP A 324 -0.02 -2.43 -7.27
N TYR A 325 -1.01 -3.08 -6.67
CA TYR A 325 -1.54 -2.67 -5.36
C TYR A 325 -0.53 -2.74 -4.23
N PHE A 326 0.24 -3.82 -4.14
CA PHE A 326 1.27 -3.96 -3.12
C PHE A 326 2.32 -2.84 -3.24
N THR A 327 2.84 -2.63 -4.45
CA THR A 327 3.84 -1.59 -4.73
C THR A 327 3.30 -0.18 -4.47
N LEU A 328 2.05 0.06 -4.89
CA LEU A 328 1.39 1.36 -4.70
C LEU A 328 1.08 1.62 -3.23
N GLY A 329 0.62 0.61 -2.48
CA GLY A 329 0.42 0.67 -1.04
C GLY A 329 1.70 1.05 -0.29
N THR A 330 2.84 0.46 -0.65
CA THR A 330 4.15 0.84 -0.10
C THR A 330 4.52 2.29 -0.41
N SER A 331 4.27 2.73 -1.65
CA SER A 331 4.54 4.10 -2.09
C SER A 331 3.68 5.12 -1.35
N PHE A 332 2.40 4.81 -1.17
CA PHE A 332 1.47 5.61 -0.39
C PHE A 332 1.80 5.61 1.09
N CYS A 333 2.30 4.51 1.65
CA CYS A 333 2.68 4.42 3.05
C CYS A 333 3.80 5.43 3.32
N LEU A 334 4.84 5.44 2.48
CA LEU A 334 5.94 6.38 2.58
C LEU A 334 5.49 7.84 2.40
N MET A 335 4.56 8.10 1.47
CA MET A 335 3.95 9.42 1.31
C MET A 335 3.20 9.88 2.56
N SER A 336 2.45 9.01 3.23
CA SER A 336 1.81 9.34 4.51
C SER A 336 2.83 9.64 5.59
N GLN A 337 3.94 8.90 5.64
CA GLN A 337 5.00 9.19 6.59
C GLN A 337 5.69 10.51 6.31
N LEU A 338 5.89 10.86 5.04
CA LEU A 338 6.40 12.17 4.62
C LEU A 338 5.45 13.30 5.07
N THR A 339 4.13 13.11 4.97
CA THR A 339 3.13 14.04 5.50
C THR A 339 3.22 14.19 7.02
N ALA A 340 3.23 13.09 7.77
CA ALA A 340 3.32 13.12 9.24
C ALA A 340 4.65 13.74 9.72
N THR A 341 5.76 13.35 9.11
CA THR A 341 7.10 13.86 9.42
C THR A 341 7.20 15.36 9.10
N LYS A 342 6.48 15.85 8.07
CA LYS A 342 6.46 17.28 7.74
C LYS A 342 5.87 18.08 8.89
N GLY A 343 4.80 17.58 9.52
CA GLY A 343 4.24 18.19 10.74
C GLY A 343 5.21 18.18 11.92
N PHE A 344 5.96 17.10 12.11
CA PHE A 344 6.99 17.01 13.16
C PHE A 344 8.14 18.01 12.95
N PHE A 345 8.66 18.12 11.72
CA PHE A 345 9.75 19.04 11.37
C PHE A 345 9.31 20.51 11.35
N TYR A 346 8.06 20.79 11.00
CA TYR A 346 7.48 22.13 11.08
C TYR A 346 7.56 22.69 12.51
N LYS A 347 7.31 21.88 13.54
CA LYS A 347 7.45 22.27 14.95
C LYS A 347 8.90 22.65 15.33
N LYS A 348 9.89 22.24 14.54
CA LYS A 348 11.31 22.59 14.67
C LYS A 348 11.73 23.75 13.77
N GLY A 349 10.78 24.44 13.14
CA GLY A 349 11.05 25.56 12.24
C GLY A 349 11.47 25.17 10.82
N ILE A 350 11.33 23.89 10.42
CA ILE A 350 11.72 23.41 9.09
C ILE A 350 10.45 23.24 8.25
N ASN A 351 10.30 24.08 7.21
CA ASN A 351 9.13 24.06 6.34
C ASN A 351 9.38 23.25 5.06
N ILE A 352 8.71 22.10 4.90
CA ILE A 352 8.80 21.29 3.68
C ILE A 352 7.75 21.76 2.66
N LYS A 353 8.18 22.21 1.48
CA LYS A 353 7.27 22.72 0.44
C LYS A 353 6.53 21.59 -0.26
N ASN A 354 7.28 20.65 -0.84
CA ASN A 354 6.73 19.53 -1.58
C ASN A 354 7.60 18.28 -1.42
N TYR A 355 7.01 17.12 -1.66
CA TYR A 355 7.70 15.84 -1.69
C TYR A 355 6.96 14.84 -2.57
N ARG A 356 7.69 13.84 -3.06
CA ARG A 356 7.11 12.67 -3.70
C ARG A 356 8.01 11.44 -3.56
N VAL A 357 7.48 10.31 -3.96
CA VAL A 357 8.16 9.01 -3.98
C VAL A 357 8.07 8.42 -5.37
N GLU A 358 9.17 7.84 -5.83
CA GLU A 358 9.21 6.94 -6.98
C GLU A 358 9.73 5.59 -6.52
N HIS A 359 9.05 4.51 -6.91
CA HIS A 359 9.50 3.15 -6.66
C HIS A 359 9.65 2.34 -7.95
N GLN A 360 10.55 1.36 -7.92
CA GLN A 360 10.50 0.17 -8.77
C GLN A 360 10.65 -1.08 -7.91
N PHE A 361 9.76 -2.03 -8.10
CA PHE A 361 9.81 -3.35 -7.47
C PHE A 361 10.04 -4.40 -8.55
N ASN A 362 11.09 -5.20 -8.39
CA ASN A 362 11.49 -6.22 -9.35
C ASN A 362 11.03 -7.60 -8.87
N TYR A 363 9.86 -8.03 -9.35
CA TYR A 363 9.35 -9.36 -9.05
C TYR A 363 9.78 -10.37 -10.11
N GLN A 364 10.07 -11.59 -9.69
CA GLN A 364 10.37 -12.71 -10.57
C GLN A 364 9.62 -13.96 -10.13
N GLN A 365 9.28 -14.82 -11.10
CA GLN A 365 8.84 -16.19 -10.84
C GLN A 365 9.61 -17.14 -11.74
N ASP A 366 10.46 -17.96 -11.14
CA ASP A 366 11.20 -19.02 -11.80
C ASP A 366 10.29 -20.22 -12.09
N ASN A 367 10.58 -20.99 -13.14
CA ASN A 367 9.85 -22.19 -13.54
C ASN A 367 8.32 -21.97 -13.57
N PHE A 368 7.90 -20.84 -14.16
CA PHE A 368 6.52 -20.40 -14.17
C PHE A 368 5.55 -21.47 -14.69
N MET A 369 4.42 -21.65 -13.99
CA MET A 369 3.40 -22.68 -14.29
C MET A 369 3.94 -24.13 -14.27
N THR A 370 4.92 -24.41 -13.42
CA THR A 370 5.39 -25.78 -13.15
C THR A 370 5.43 -26.08 -11.64
N PRO A 371 5.53 -27.35 -11.23
CA PRO A 371 5.65 -27.70 -9.81
C PRO A 371 6.90 -27.16 -9.09
N ALA A 372 7.92 -26.71 -9.85
CA ALA A 372 9.16 -26.17 -9.33
C ALA A 372 9.16 -24.63 -9.25
N VAL A 373 7.97 -24.01 -9.34
CA VAL A 373 7.82 -22.55 -9.30
C VAL A 373 8.39 -21.95 -8.01
N ASN A 374 9.08 -20.83 -8.15
CA ASN A 374 9.60 -20.06 -7.02
C ASN A 374 9.45 -18.57 -7.32
N GLY A 375 8.87 -17.81 -6.40
CA GLY A 375 8.64 -16.38 -6.53
C GLY A 375 9.65 -15.58 -5.73
N HIS A 376 10.06 -14.43 -6.26
CA HIS A 376 11.10 -13.57 -5.68
C HIS A 376 10.73 -12.10 -5.78
N LEU A 377 11.11 -11.32 -4.76
CA LEU A 377 11.29 -9.88 -4.85
C LEU A 377 12.79 -9.57 -4.82
N ASP A 378 13.40 -9.39 -6.00
CA ASP A 378 14.86 -9.34 -6.13
C ASP A 378 15.47 -8.00 -5.68
N GLU A 379 14.85 -6.89 -6.11
CA GLU A 379 15.37 -5.55 -5.87
C GLU A 379 14.23 -4.54 -5.75
N VAL A 380 14.39 -3.61 -4.82
CA VAL A 380 13.53 -2.43 -4.68
C VAL A 380 14.37 -1.17 -4.85
N ILE A 381 13.95 -0.31 -5.77
CA ILE A 381 14.52 1.03 -5.94
C ILE A 381 13.56 2.02 -5.30
N THR A 382 14.03 2.80 -4.34
CA THR A 382 13.28 3.88 -3.69
C THR A 382 13.95 5.21 -3.94
N ARG A 383 13.17 6.20 -4.37
CA ARG A 383 13.62 7.58 -4.55
C ARG A 383 12.67 8.53 -3.85
N VAL A 384 13.20 9.28 -2.89
CA VAL A 384 12.47 10.32 -2.16
C VAL A 384 12.93 11.67 -2.68
N ILE A 385 12.01 12.45 -3.24
CA ILE A 385 12.29 13.78 -3.77
C ILE A 385 11.65 14.80 -2.83
N VAL A 386 12.41 15.80 -2.38
CA VAL A 386 11.98 16.82 -1.41
C VAL A 386 12.38 18.21 -1.87
N THR A 387 11.46 19.17 -1.79
CA THR A 387 11.73 20.59 -2.04
C THR A 387 11.44 21.44 -0.81
N SER A 388 12.37 22.34 -0.47
CA SER A 388 12.27 23.30 0.64
C SER A 388 13.41 24.32 0.58
N ASP A 389 13.22 25.46 1.25
CA ASP A 389 14.28 26.46 1.46
C ASP A 389 15.19 26.13 2.65
N ALA A 390 14.90 25.05 3.39
CA ALA A 390 15.73 24.62 4.50
C ALA A 390 17.04 23.97 4.03
N GLU A 391 18.03 23.95 4.93
CA GLU A 391 19.32 23.33 4.70
C GLU A 391 19.21 21.87 4.24
N LYS A 392 20.01 21.49 3.24
CA LYS A 392 20.00 20.14 2.63
C LYS A 392 20.09 19.03 3.67
N GLU A 393 20.91 19.19 4.70
CA GLU A 393 21.06 18.21 5.78
C GLU A 393 19.74 17.96 6.54
N SER A 394 18.97 19.02 6.80
CA SER A 394 17.65 18.93 7.44
C SER A 394 16.65 18.17 6.57
N LEU A 395 16.72 18.35 5.25
CA LEU A 395 15.86 17.65 4.28
C LEU A 395 16.21 16.17 4.16
N ILE A 396 17.51 15.83 4.24
CA ILE A 396 17.96 14.43 4.33
C ILE A 396 17.48 13.79 5.64
N LYS A 397 17.58 14.50 6.78
CA LYS A 397 17.08 14.00 8.07
C LYS A 397 15.56 13.76 8.03
N TYR A 398 14.82 14.70 7.44
CA TYR A 398 13.38 14.56 7.20
C TYR A 398 13.05 13.29 6.39
N ALA A 399 13.67 13.11 5.22
CA ALA A 399 13.42 11.95 4.36
C ALA A 399 13.81 10.63 5.05
N LYS A 400 14.95 10.57 5.74
CA LYS A 400 15.38 9.39 6.51
C LYS A 400 14.42 9.05 7.65
N GLN A 401 13.90 10.05 8.34
CA GLN A 401 12.89 9.87 9.38
C GLN A 401 11.60 9.26 8.79
N SER A 402 11.15 9.74 7.63
CA SER A 402 9.95 9.19 6.98
C SER A 402 10.15 7.77 6.46
N LEU A 403 11.32 7.45 5.92
CA LEU A 403 11.67 6.08 5.51
C LEU A 403 11.60 5.11 6.69
N ARG A 404 12.16 5.48 7.84
CA ARG A 404 12.12 4.67 9.07
C ARG A 404 10.71 4.50 9.64
N MET A 405 9.81 5.44 9.39
CA MET A 405 8.42 5.36 9.86
C MET A 405 7.52 4.53 8.95
N CYS A 406 7.99 4.17 7.74
CA CYS A 406 7.17 3.54 6.71
C CYS A 406 6.97 2.06 7.04
N PHE A 407 5.78 1.70 7.53
CA PHE A 407 5.43 0.32 7.88
C PHE A 407 5.69 -0.65 6.72
N ALA A 408 5.09 -0.37 5.55
CA ALA A 408 5.23 -1.22 4.38
C ALA A 408 6.68 -1.32 3.89
N GLY A 409 7.43 -0.21 3.94
CA GLY A 409 8.86 -0.23 3.61
C GLY A 409 9.68 -1.06 4.59
N GLU A 410 9.37 -1.00 5.88
CA GLU A 410 10.01 -1.79 6.91
C GLU A 410 9.75 -3.29 6.73
N GLY A 411 8.51 -3.67 6.42
CA GLY A 411 8.13 -5.08 6.21
C GLY A 411 8.80 -5.74 5.00
N ILE A 412 9.32 -4.95 4.05
CA ILE A 412 10.11 -5.44 2.91
C ILE A 412 11.61 -5.39 3.19
N GLN A 413 12.06 -4.38 3.95
CA GLN A 413 13.46 -4.20 4.28
C GLN A 413 13.96 -5.28 5.25
N ASN A 414 13.10 -5.69 6.19
CA ASN A 414 13.41 -6.63 7.26
C ASN A 414 12.61 -7.93 7.10
N GLU A 415 13.01 -8.96 7.86
CA GLU A 415 12.25 -10.21 7.97
C GLU A 415 10.98 -9.96 8.81
N THR A 416 9.82 -10.07 8.17
CA THR A 416 8.52 -10.03 8.84
C THR A 416 8.11 -11.43 9.28
N GLU A 417 7.52 -11.58 10.47
CA GLU A 417 6.96 -12.88 10.89
C GLU A 417 5.79 -13.27 9.97
N MET A 418 5.91 -14.41 9.29
CA MET A 418 4.89 -14.93 8.38
C MET A 418 4.23 -16.17 8.97
N GLU A 419 2.91 -16.14 9.11
CA GLU A 419 2.09 -17.30 9.47
C GLU A 419 1.11 -17.60 8.34
N THR A 420 1.26 -18.74 7.69
CA THR A 420 0.31 -19.18 6.67
C THR A 420 -0.31 -20.52 7.04
N SER A 421 -1.65 -20.57 7.08
CA SER A 421 -2.42 -21.78 7.33
C SER A 421 -3.30 -22.14 6.14
N ILE A 422 -3.66 -23.42 6.00
CA ILE A 422 -4.61 -23.88 4.99
C ILE A 422 -5.73 -24.68 5.64
N TYR A 423 -6.96 -24.38 5.26
CA TYR A 423 -8.18 -24.99 5.77
C TYR A 423 -8.87 -25.74 4.64
N LEU A 424 -9.18 -27.01 4.87
CA LEU A 424 -9.97 -27.85 3.96
C LEU A 424 -11.34 -28.10 4.61
N ASN A 425 -12.40 -27.65 3.95
CA ASN A 425 -13.80 -27.81 4.42
C ASN A 425 -13.98 -27.34 5.88
N GLY A 426 -13.39 -26.19 6.21
CA GLY A 426 -13.46 -25.58 7.54
C GLY A 426 -12.51 -26.18 8.60
N LYS A 427 -11.69 -27.17 8.26
CA LYS A 427 -10.72 -27.79 9.18
C LYS A 427 -9.30 -27.46 8.77
N ILE A 428 -8.48 -27.07 9.75
CA ILE A 428 -7.05 -26.82 9.52
C ILE A 428 -6.36 -28.12 9.07
N VAL A 429 -5.57 -28.02 7.99
CA VAL A 429 -4.72 -29.11 7.52
C VAL A 429 -3.35 -28.94 8.17
N LYS A 430 -3.00 -29.86 9.07
CA LYS A 430 -1.75 -29.83 9.85
C LYS A 430 -0.55 -30.29 9.07
#